data_AF-A0A920QF61-F1
#
_entry.id   AF-A0A920QF61-F1
#
_cell.length_a   1.000
_cell.length_b   1.000
_cell.length_c   1.000
_cell.angle_alpha   90.00
_cell.angle_beta   90.00
_cell.angle_gamma   90.00
#
_symmetry.space_group_name_H-M   'P 1'
#
loop_
_entity.id
_entity.type
_entity.pdbx_description
1 polymer ?
#
loop_
_entity_poly.entity_id
_entity_poly.type
_entity_poly.pdbx_seq_one_letter_code
_entity_poly.pdbx_strand_id
1 'polypeptide(L)' 'MKKKIGAKFNIVNISSVREQEILPKTKIYFHANLLKQAIKLAQVLPGEQLLEPVPTARASKLATDVEIFVGKNFE' A
#
# COMPACT_ATOMS: atom_id res chain seq x y z
N MET A 1 12.13 -3.53 -26.39
CA MET A 1 10.95 -4.26 -25.90
C MET A 1 10.63 -3.85 -24.46
N LYS A 2 9.52 -3.11 -24.21
CA LYS A 2 9.00 -2.87 -22.85
C LYS A 2 8.21 -4.11 -22.43
N LYS A 3 8.82 -5.01 -21.64
CA LYS A 3 8.09 -6.10 -20.99
C LYS A 3 7.19 -5.47 -19.92
N LYS A 4 5.89 -5.33 -20.18
CA LYS A 4 4.91 -5.02 -19.12
C LYS A 4 4.77 -6.28 -18.27
N ILE A 5 5.56 -6.37 -17.19
CA ILE A 5 5.36 -7.38 -16.16
C ILE A 5 4.20 -6.86 -15.31
N GLY A 6 2.98 -7.26 -15.65
CA GLY A 6 1.80 -6.94 -14.84
C GLY A 6 1.88 -7.65 -13.50
N ALA A 7 1.66 -6.92 -12.40
CA ALA A 7 1.40 -7.52 -11.10
C ALA A 7 -0.13 -7.69 -10.97
N LYS A 8 -0.59 -8.89 -10.60
CA LYS A 8 -2.00 -9.15 -10.31
C LYS A 8 -2.25 -8.85 -8.83
N PHE A 9 -3.15 -7.91 -8.57
CA PHE A 9 -3.62 -7.61 -7.22
C PHE A 9 -5.05 -8.15 -7.08
N ASN A 10 -5.32 -8.83 -5.96
CA ASN A 10 -6.67 -9.19 -5.58
C ASN A 10 -7.11 -8.23 -4.48
N ILE A 11 -8.08 -7.38 -4.77
CA ILE A 11 -8.66 -6.47 -3.79
C ILE A 11 -9.62 -7.28 -2.92
N VAL A 12 -9.30 -7.43 -1.64
CA VAL A 12 -10.16 -8.17 -0.69
C VAL A 12 -11.03 -7.25 0.16
N ASN A 13 -10.68 -5.96 0.26
CA ASN A 13 -11.43 -4.97 1.02
C ASN A 13 -11.15 -3.55 0.49
N ILE A 14 -12.19 -2.71 0.49
CA ILE A 14 -12.09 -1.25 0.35
C ILE A 14 -13.03 -0.64 1.39
N SER A 15 -12.52 0.30 2.17
CA SER A 15 -13.30 1.01 3.20
C SER A 15 -12.96 2.50 3.21
N SER A 16 -13.93 3.33 3.57
CA SER A 16 -13.72 4.76 3.82
C SER A 16 -13.18 5.01 5.22
N VAL A 17 -12.33 6.02 5.37
CA VAL A 17 -11.90 6.56 6.67
C VAL A 17 -12.62 7.88 6.94
N ARG A 18 -12.66 8.31 8.21
CA ARG A 18 -13.21 9.63 8.55
C ARG A 18 -12.28 10.72 8.04
N GLU A 19 -12.82 11.86 7.64
CA GLU A 19 -12.05 12.95 7.00
C GLU A 19 -10.89 13.45 7.87
N GLN A 20 -11.12 13.54 9.19
CA GLN A 20 -10.11 13.91 10.19
C GLN A 20 -8.98 12.87 10.37
N GLU A 21 -9.16 11.65 9.86
CA GLU A 21 -8.19 10.55 9.94
C GLU A 21 -7.40 10.38 8.62
N ILE A 22 -7.69 11.18 7.59
CA ILE A 22 -6.98 11.11 6.30
C ILE A 22 -5.54 11.58 6.49
N LEU A 23 -4.60 10.70 6.17
CA LEU A 23 -3.17 10.97 6.26
C LEU A 23 -2.72 12.06 5.26
N PRO A 24 -1.70 12.87 5.57
CA PRO A 24 -1.15 13.83 4.61
C PRO A 24 -0.58 13.17 3.34
N LYS A 25 0.08 12.01 3.50
CA LYS A 25 0.66 11.22 2.41
C LYS A 25 0.05 9.82 2.38
N THR A 26 -0.12 9.29 1.17
CA THR A 26 -0.51 7.89 0.97
C THR A 26 0.53 6.98 1.62
N LYS A 27 0.06 6.02 2.42
CA LYS A 27 0.93 5.08 3.13
C LYS A 27 0.63 3.65 2.71
N ILE A 28 1.68 2.90 2.38
CA ILE A 28 1.61 1.49 1.99
C ILE A 28 2.28 0.67 3.09
N TYR A 29 1.47 -0.12 3.79
CA TYR A 29 1.94 -1.16 4.69
C TYR A 29 2.11 -2.47 3.93
N PHE A 30 3.22 -3.17 4.15
CA PHE A 30 3.52 -4.43 3.47
C PHE A 30 4.22 -5.43 4.39
N HIS A 31 4.02 -6.72 4.15
CA HIS A 31 4.85 -7.75 4.80
C HIS A 31 6.30 -7.67 4.31
N ALA A 32 7.28 -7.85 5.19
CA ALA A 32 8.70 -7.59 4.90
C ALA A 32 9.25 -8.35 3.68
N ASN A 33 8.73 -9.55 3.38
CA ASN A 33 9.06 -10.35 2.21
C ASN A 33 8.54 -9.78 0.87
N LEU A 34 7.74 -8.70 0.89
CA LEU A 34 7.11 -8.08 -0.27
C LEU A 34 7.65 -6.69 -0.62
N LEU A 35 8.80 -6.28 -0.06
CA LEU A 35 9.38 -4.95 -0.32
C LEU A 35 9.48 -4.61 -1.81
N LYS A 36 9.93 -5.56 -2.63
CA LYS A 36 10.08 -5.35 -4.09
C LYS A 36 8.75 -5.08 -4.78
N GLN A 37 7.67 -5.71 -4.31
CA GLN A 37 6.32 -5.54 -4.81
C GLN A 37 5.73 -4.22 -4.34
N ALA A 38 5.95 -3.84 -3.08
CA ALA A 38 5.54 -2.55 -2.52
C ALA A 38 6.19 -1.37 -3.26
N ILE A 39 7.48 -1.45 -3.60
CA ILE A 39 8.17 -0.43 -4.39
C ILE A 39 7.54 -0.28 -5.78
N LYS A 40 7.25 -1.39 -6.46
CA LYS A 40 6.59 -1.36 -7.77
C LYS A 40 5.19 -0.77 -7.70
N LEU A 41 4.45 -1.05 -6.63
CA LEU A 41 3.13 -0.49 -6.40
C LEU A 41 3.21 1.02 -6.15
N ALA A 42 4.14 1.49 -5.32
CA ALA A 42 4.34 2.90 -5.08
C ALA A 42 4.62 3.69 -6.39
N GLN A 43 5.41 3.11 -7.29
CA GLN A 43 5.72 3.73 -8.60
C GLN A 43 4.52 3.92 -9.54
N VAL A 44 3.39 3.26 -9.28
CA VAL A 44 2.18 3.37 -10.11
C VAL A 44 1.04 4.12 -9.43
N LEU A 45 1.13 4.36 -8.13
CA LEU A 45 0.13 5.17 -7.41
C LEU A 45 0.44 6.66 -7.58
N PRO A 46 -0.59 7.52 -7.69
CA PRO A 46 -0.38 8.95 -7.71
C PRO A 46 0.12 9.47 -6.36
N GLY A 47 0.80 10.62 -6.41
CA GLY A 47 1.39 11.28 -5.26
C GLY A 47 2.71 10.66 -4.80
N GLU A 48 3.14 11.04 -3.60
CA GLU A 48 4.29 10.45 -2.90
C GLU A 48 3.80 9.41 -1.89
N GLN A 49 4.43 8.24 -1.85
CA GLN A 49 4.05 7.15 -0.95
C GLN A 49 5.08 6.96 0.15
N LEU A 50 4.60 6.74 1.37
CA LEU A 50 5.40 6.24 2.48
C LEU A 50 5.29 4.72 2.53
N LEU A 51 6.42 4.02 2.47
CA LEU A 51 6.46 2.56 2.55
C LEU A 51 6.90 2.17 3.96
N GLU A 52 6.04 1.47 4.69
CA GLU A 52 6.34 0.97 6.03
C GLU A 52 6.13 -0.55 6.10
N PRO A 53 7.11 -1.33 6.57
CA PRO A 53 6.86 -2.73 6.85
C PRO A 53 5.82 -2.83 7.99
N VAL A 54 4.93 -3.81 7.88
CA VAL A 54 3.99 -4.11 8.96
C VAL A 54 4.78 -4.44 10.24
N PRO A 55 4.50 -3.78 11.38
CA PRO A 55 5.15 -4.10 12.64
C PRO A 55 4.95 -5.58 13.01
N THR A 56 5.99 -6.23 13.54
CA THR A 56 5.96 -7.68 13.86
C THR A 56 4.78 -8.05 14.77
N ALA A 57 4.38 -7.17 15.69
CA ALA A 57 3.23 -7.35 16.58
C ALA A 57 1.87 -7.42 15.85
N ARG A 58 1.78 -6.86 14.64
CA ARG A 58 0.59 -6.86 13.78
C ARG A 58 0.69 -7.89 12.64
N ALA A 59 1.90 -8.30 12.28
CA ALA A 59 2.16 -9.17 11.13
C ALA A 59 1.41 -10.50 11.18
N SER A 60 1.26 -11.14 12.34
CA SER A 60 0.53 -12.41 12.47
C SER A 60 -1.00 -12.27 12.35
N LYS A 61 -1.53 -11.05 12.41
CA LYS A 61 -2.98 -10.76 12.42
C LYS A 61 -3.50 -10.20 11.09
N LEU A 62 -2.62 -9.84 10.17
CA LEU A 62 -3.02 -9.33 8.87
C LEU A 62 -3.36 -10.50 7.95
N ALA A 63 -4.60 -10.52 7.47
CA ALA A 63 -5.06 -11.42 6.43
C ALA A 63 -4.67 -10.92 5.01
N THR A 64 -3.99 -9.77 4.94
CA THR A 64 -3.64 -9.08 3.70
C THR A 64 -2.16 -8.84 3.59
N ASP A 65 -1.63 -9.10 2.39
CA ASP A 65 -0.23 -8.91 2.04
C ASP A 65 0.22 -7.42 2.04
N VAL A 66 -0.71 -6.54 1.66
CA VAL A 66 -0.52 -5.10 1.52
C VAL A 66 -1.78 -4.38 2.00
N GLU A 67 -1.60 -3.27 2.70
CA GLU A 67 -2.68 -2.36 3.13
C GLU A 67 -2.30 -0.93 2.70
N ILE A 68 -3.25 -0.21 2.10
CA ILE A 68 -3.01 1.13 1.54
C ILE A 68 -3.95 2.11 2.23
N PHE A 69 -3.38 3.12 2.86
CA PHE A 69 -4.10 4.27 3.38
C PHE A 69 -3.93 5.42 2.42
N VAL A 70 -5.00 5.74 1.68
CA VAL A 70 -5.01 6.85 0.72
C VAL A 70 -4.92 8.17 1.47
N GLY A 71 -3.91 8.96 1.15
CA GLY A 71 -3.67 10.27 1.77
C GLY A 71 -4.22 11.42 0.94
N LYS A 72 -4.11 12.63 1.48
CA LYS A 72 -4.55 13.88 0.81
C LYS A 72 -3.80 14.18 -0.48
N ASN A 73 -2.63 13.58 -0.68
CA ASN A 73 -1.79 13.77 -1.87
C ASN A 73 -2.10 12.81 -3.03
N PHE A 74 -3.22 12.09 -2.96
CA PHE A 74 -3.67 11.18 -4.01
C PHE A 74 -4.57 11.96 -4.99
N GLU A 75 -3.99 12.41 -6.10
CA GLU A 75 -4.65 13.20 -7.17
C GLU A 75 -4.76 12.42 -8.49
#